data_AF-A0A2H0N4S7-F1
#
_entry.id   AF-A0A2H0N4S7-F1
#
_cell.length_a   1.000
_cell.length_b   1.000
_cell.length_c   1.000
_cell.angle_alpha   90.00
_cell.angle_beta   90.00
_cell.angle_gamma   90.00
#
_symmetry.space_group_name_H-M   'P 1'
#
loop_
_entity.id
_entity.type
_entity.pdbx_description
1 polymer ?
#
loop_
_entity_poly.entity_id
_entity_poly.type
_entity_poly.pdbx_seq_one_letter_code
_entity_poly.pdbx_strand_id
1 'polypeptide(L)'
;MIESNESRQHYLFAILLFIAGLLIILIFLTVRSQADDTTASASVSNATPTIDSVTIAESTGGADSDAITPVAGSTKTVYVHGAFHDDNGCAEVTAAAQGVKVLLYSPNTTSSCDTDNADCYENDGGVACSYTNCAGGTDTVANYECQFALQYYADPGDWTAYVTANDGTATSTADSSNTTTLAEITGISLSGSINYGGVSLGGTSTIGTGSTISMSNKGNVTEDYRFSGSNMTCDVGTVDVGQQHYASGLGGINSSTAYASLYALGSSASTVQHDMAKATASAQSTTSSYWQITLPSNGVSGTCTGTITVTGIKSV
;
A
#
# COMPACT_ATOMS: atom_id res chain seq x y z
N MET A 1 37.03 106.02 39.87
CA MET A 1 37.32 104.63 39.45
C MET A 1 36.65 103.66 40.44
N ILE A 2 35.34 103.78 40.66
CA ILE A 2 34.53 102.91 41.53
C ILE A 2 33.11 102.91 40.92
N GLU A 3 32.97 102.35 39.73
CA GLU A 3 31.65 102.17 39.08
C GLU A 3 31.61 100.88 38.23
N SER A 4 32.65 100.04 38.31
CA SER A 4 32.75 98.80 37.51
C SER A 4 32.35 97.53 38.26
N ASN A 5 31.94 97.63 39.53
CA ASN A 5 31.65 96.45 40.37
C ASN A 5 30.18 96.03 40.33
N GLU A 6 29.23 96.97 40.27
CA GLU A 6 27.79 96.64 40.19
C GLU A 6 27.40 96.03 38.83
N SER A 7 27.94 96.56 37.73
CA SER A 7 27.72 95.98 36.39
C SER A 7 28.24 94.54 36.29
N ARG A 8 29.40 94.24 36.90
CA ARG A 8 29.95 92.88 36.98
C ARG A 8 29.06 91.93 37.78
N GLN A 9 28.44 92.40 38.86
CA GLN A 9 27.52 91.58 39.64
C GLN A 9 26.25 91.25 38.86
N HIS A 10 25.67 92.20 38.12
CA HIS A 10 24.50 91.94 37.28
C HIS A 10 24.79 90.96 36.15
N TYR A 11 25.98 91.03 35.52
CA TYR A 11 26.40 90.04 34.53
C TYR A 11 26.58 88.64 35.14
N LEU A 12 27.15 88.53 36.34
CA LEU A 12 27.29 87.25 37.04
C LEU A 12 25.94 86.63 37.38
N PHE A 13 24.97 87.43 37.86
CA PHE A 13 23.61 86.95 38.13
C PHE A 13 22.87 86.51 36.85
N ALA A 14 23.02 87.26 35.76
CA ALA A 14 22.43 86.90 34.48
C ALA A 14 23.01 85.60 33.92
N ILE A 15 24.33 85.40 34.01
CA ILE A 15 25.01 84.16 33.60
C ILE A 15 24.56 82.98 34.48
N LEU A 16 24.50 83.16 35.81
CA LEU A 16 24.04 82.13 36.73
C LEU A 16 22.59 81.71 36.48
N LEU A 17 21.69 82.68 36.25
CA LEU A 17 20.29 82.40 35.92
C LEU A 17 20.14 81.71 34.57
N PHE A 18 20.94 82.10 33.56
CA PHE A 18 20.96 81.43 32.27
C PHE A 18 21.45 79.98 32.39
N ILE A 19 22.55 79.75 33.13
CA ILE A 19 23.08 78.39 33.38
C ILE A 19 22.06 77.55 34.17
N ALA A 20 21.41 78.12 35.18
CA ALA A 20 20.37 77.43 35.95
C ALA A 20 19.17 77.06 35.07
N GLY A 21 18.71 77.98 34.21
CA GLY A 21 17.64 77.71 33.24
C GLY A 21 18.00 76.61 32.24
N LEU A 22 19.24 76.63 31.74
CA LEU A 22 19.74 75.64 30.79
C LEU A 22 19.90 74.24 31.44
N LEU A 23 20.33 74.19 32.70
CA LEU A 23 20.37 72.97 33.51
C LEU A 23 18.96 72.40 33.76
N ILE A 24 17.98 73.25 34.08
CA ILE A 24 16.59 72.82 34.26
C ILE A 24 16.05 72.23 32.95
N ILE A 25 16.30 72.87 31.81
CA ILE A 25 15.87 72.37 30.49
C ILE A 25 16.55 71.02 30.18
N LEU A 26 17.85 70.89 30.44
CA LEU A 26 18.58 69.61 30.26
C LEU A 26 18.03 68.50 31.15
N ILE A 27 17.70 68.79 32.42
CA ILE A 27 17.07 67.83 33.32
C ILE A 27 15.68 67.43 32.81
N PHE A 28 14.86 68.38 32.34
CA PHE A 28 13.55 68.03 31.77
C PHE A 28 13.66 67.22 30.47
N LEU A 29 14.69 67.45 29.66
CA LEU A 29 14.97 66.67 28.45
C LEU A 29 15.46 65.26 28.77
N THR A 30 16.31 65.07 29.79
CA THR A 30 16.77 63.74 30.20
C THR A 30 15.69 62.93 30.92
N VAL A 31 14.78 63.59 31.65
CA VAL A 31 13.70 62.89 32.39
C VAL A 31 12.51 62.52 31.48
N ARG A 32 12.30 63.20 30.35
CA ARG A 32 11.21 62.87 29.40
C ARG A 32 11.62 61.97 28.22
N SER A 33 12.89 61.65 28.07
CA SER A 33 13.42 60.84 26.98
C SER A 33 13.94 59.48 27.47
N GLN A 34 13.16 58.77 28.27
CA GLN A 34 13.29 57.31 28.38
C GLN A 34 12.12 56.72 27.62
N ALA A 35 12.33 56.42 26.34
CA ALA A 35 11.50 55.43 25.66
C ALA A 35 11.81 54.10 26.37
N ASP A 36 10.91 53.70 27.25
CA ASP A 36 11.02 52.44 27.98
C ASP A 36 10.58 51.35 26.99
N ASP A 37 11.55 50.79 26.24
CA ASP A 37 11.34 49.64 25.37
C ASP A 37 11.04 48.43 26.26
N THR A 38 9.78 48.32 26.66
CA THR A 38 9.27 47.19 27.41
C THR A 38 8.96 46.06 26.44
N THR A 39 9.83 45.06 26.38
CA THR A 39 9.57 43.84 25.60
C THR A 39 8.54 43.00 26.34
N ALA A 40 7.29 43.02 25.86
CA ALA A 40 6.27 42.07 26.29
C ALA A 40 6.46 40.75 25.52
N SER A 41 6.54 39.64 26.25
CA SER A 41 6.60 38.30 25.66
C SER A 41 5.53 37.40 26.27
N ALA A 42 5.07 36.46 25.46
CA ALA A 42 4.19 35.36 25.86
C ALA A 42 4.65 34.11 25.11
N SER A 43 4.48 32.94 25.73
CA SER A 43 4.72 31.64 25.10
C SER A 43 3.41 30.98 24.73
N VAL A 44 3.32 30.40 23.54
CA VAL A 44 2.22 29.50 23.14
C VAL A 44 2.57 28.09 23.60
N SER A 45 1.64 27.42 24.27
CA SER A 45 1.79 26.00 24.62
C SER A 45 1.43 25.11 23.42
N ASN A 46 2.00 23.91 23.37
CA ASN A 46 1.63 22.87 22.41
C ASN A 46 0.11 22.62 22.43
N ALA A 47 -0.52 22.53 21.27
CA ALA A 47 -1.88 22.01 21.16
C ALA A 47 -1.84 20.52 20.78
N THR A 48 -2.98 19.85 20.84
CA THR A 48 -3.10 18.49 20.30
C THR A 48 -3.77 18.61 18.95
N PRO A 49 -3.20 18.01 17.88
CA PRO A 49 -3.86 18.04 16.59
C PRO A 49 -5.19 17.28 16.65
N THR A 50 -6.05 17.51 15.67
CA THR A 50 -7.30 16.79 15.45
C THR A 50 -7.34 16.29 14.03
N ILE A 51 -7.68 15.01 13.84
CA ILE A 51 -7.91 14.44 12.51
C ILE A 51 -9.38 14.68 12.16
N ASP A 52 -9.61 15.41 11.07
CA ASP A 52 -10.95 15.84 10.65
C ASP A 52 -11.63 14.82 9.75
N SER A 53 -10.86 14.11 8.93
CA SER A 53 -11.36 13.10 8.00
C SER A 53 -10.30 12.06 7.67
N VAL A 54 -10.75 10.85 7.35
CA VAL A 54 -9.94 9.73 6.87
C VAL A 54 -10.74 9.01 5.79
N THR A 55 -10.17 8.92 4.59
CA THR A 55 -10.80 8.38 3.36
C THR A 55 -9.88 7.36 2.72
N ILE A 56 -10.44 6.24 2.23
CA ILE A 56 -9.73 5.25 1.41
C ILE A 56 -10.20 5.42 -0.04
N ALA A 57 -9.29 5.60 -0.99
CA ALA A 57 -9.63 5.87 -2.39
C ALA A 57 -8.74 5.10 -3.38
N GLU A 58 -9.21 4.98 -4.63
CA GLU A 58 -8.47 4.37 -5.75
C GLU A 58 -7.73 5.40 -6.62
N SER A 59 -7.80 6.69 -6.27
CA SER A 59 -7.12 7.78 -6.96
C SER A 59 -6.76 8.91 -6.00
N THR A 60 -5.72 9.69 -6.32
CA THR A 60 -5.34 10.91 -5.59
C THR A 60 -6.52 11.86 -5.40
N GLY A 61 -6.79 12.26 -4.15
CA GLY A 61 -7.89 13.13 -3.74
C GLY A 61 -9.28 12.59 -4.09
N GLY A 62 -9.40 11.27 -4.32
CA GLY A 62 -10.64 10.62 -4.72
C GLY A 62 -11.69 10.57 -3.61
N ALA A 63 -12.93 10.24 -3.97
CA ALA A 63 -13.96 9.92 -2.99
C ALA A 63 -13.66 8.61 -2.27
N ASP A 64 -14.30 8.41 -1.12
CA ASP A 64 -14.26 7.16 -0.36
C ASP A 64 -14.73 5.99 -1.23
N SER A 65 -13.97 4.90 -1.21
CA SER A 65 -14.24 3.69 -1.98
C SER A 65 -14.99 2.69 -1.11
N ASP A 66 -16.20 2.30 -1.51
CA ASP A 66 -16.93 1.22 -0.84
C ASP A 66 -16.23 -0.14 -1.02
N ALA A 67 -15.58 -0.34 -2.18
CA ALA A 67 -14.88 -1.56 -2.50
C ALA A 67 -13.64 -1.31 -3.35
N ILE A 68 -12.63 -2.17 -3.16
CA ILE A 68 -11.41 -2.21 -3.98
C ILE A 68 -11.29 -3.63 -4.55
N THR A 69 -11.07 -3.74 -5.85
CA THR A 69 -10.76 -5.02 -6.50
C THR A 69 -9.28 -5.10 -6.82
N PRO A 70 -8.48 -5.98 -6.18
CA PRO A 70 -7.08 -6.18 -6.54
C PRO A 70 -6.91 -6.65 -7.98
N VAL A 71 -5.68 -6.55 -8.50
CA VAL A 71 -5.34 -7.09 -9.83
C VAL A 71 -4.60 -8.40 -9.65
N ALA A 72 -5.14 -9.49 -10.20
CA ALA A 72 -4.55 -10.82 -10.06
C ALA A 72 -3.07 -10.84 -10.47
N GLY A 73 -2.22 -11.31 -9.55
CA GLY A 73 -0.78 -11.45 -9.75
C GLY A 73 0.02 -10.15 -9.80
N SER A 74 -0.60 -9.01 -9.50
CA SER A 74 0.03 -7.68 -9.54
C SER A 74 -0.25 -6.88 -8.26
N THR A 75 0.29 -5.66 -8.19
CA THR A 75 -0.11 -4.69 -7.18
C THR A 75 -1.21 -3.78 -7.71
N LYS A 76 -1.98 -3.20 -6.79
CA LYS A 76 -2.93 -2.12 -7.04
C LYS A 76 -2.60 -0.95 -6.12
N THR A 77 -2.53 0.24 -6.68
CA THR A 77 -2.34 1.45 -5.87
C THR A 77 -3.63 1.83 -5.18
N VAL A 78 -3.56 2.11 -3.89
CA VAL A 78 -4.66 2.64 -3.07
C VAL A 78 -4.14 3.84 -2.27
N TYR A 79 -5.04 4.78 -1.99
CA TYR A 79 -4.71 6.05 -1.36
C TYR A 79 -5.47 6.18 -0.05
N VAL A 80 -4.79 6.57 1.01
CA VAL A 80 -5.44 7.01 2.25
C VAL A 80 -5.18 8.49 2.40
N HIS A 81 -6.24 9.29 2.46
CA HIS A 81 -6.13 10.74 2.54
C HIS A 81 -7.18 11.35 3.46
N GLY A 82 -6.97 12.60 3.84
CA GLY A 82 -7.85 13.32 4.74
C GLY A 82 -7.29 14.69 5.12
N ALA A 83 -7.92 15.29 6.12
CA ALA A 83 -7.51 16.56 6.69
C ALA A 83 -7.23 16.42 8.19
N PHE A 84 -6.32 17.25 8.68
CA PHE A 84 -6.12 17.46 10.11
C PHE A 84 -5.96 18.94 10.41
N HIS A 85 -6.20 19.28 11.67
CA HIS A 85 -6.13 20.61 12.22
C HIS A 85 -5.19 20.64 13.44
N ASP A 86 -4.40 21.70 13.62
CA ASP A 86 -3.58 21.95 14.79
C ASP A 86 -3.55 23.45 15.15
N ASP A 87 -4.03 23.79 16.36
CA ASP A 87 -4.31 25.17 16.78
C ASP A 87 -3.04 26.03 16.89
N ASN A 88 -1.88 25.42 17.16
CA ASN A 88 -0.57 26.09 17.25
C ASN A 88 0.25 26.02 15.95
N GLY A 89 -0.30 25.43 14.88
CA GLY A 89 0.34 25.36 13.57
C GLY A 89 0.58 23.93 13.09
N CYS A 90 0.44 23.67 11.78
CA CYS A 90 0.55 22.32 11.23
C CYS A 90 1.99 21.89 10.87
N ALA A 91 2.99 22.78 10.99
CA ALA A 91 4.33 22.55 10.46
C ALA A 91 5.08 21.45 11.21
N GLU A 92 4.83 21.36 12.52
CA GLU A 92 5.38 20.37 13.43
C GLU A 92 4.81 18.98 13.13
N VAL A 93 3.51 18.89 12.82
CA VAL A 93 2.82 17.64 12.45
C VAL A 93 3.27 17.12 11.08
N THR A 94 3.60 18.00 10.14
CA THR A 94 4.09 17.62 8.80
C THR A 94 5.60 17.39 8.74
N ALA A 95 6.33 17.63 9.83
CA ALA A 95 7.77 17.45 9.88
C ALA A 95 8.13 15.96 9.71
N ALA A 96 9.20 15.66 8.97
CA ALA A 96 9.58 14.29 8.61
C ALA A 96 9.77 13.33 9.81
N ALA A 97 10.08 13.84 11.01
CA ALA A 97 10.23 13.03 12.21
C ALA A 97 8.90 12.70 12.91
N GLN A 98 7.86 13.52 12.71
CA GLN A 98 6.58 13.47 13.45
C GLN A 98 5.35 13.27 12.55
N GLY A 99 5.57 13.17 11.23
CA GLY A 99 4.57 13.05 10.18
C GLY A 99 3.34 12.20 10.52
N VAL A 100 2.23 12.50 9.86
CA VAL A 100 1.01 11.68 9.95
C VAL A 100 1.36 10.23 9.66
N LYS A 101 1.06 9.35 10.63
CA LYS A 101 1.18 7.90 10.47
C LYS A 101 -0.15 7.34 10.02
N VAL A 102 -0.11 6.43 9.06
CA VAL A 102 -1.28 5.77 8.50
C VAL A 102 -1.03 4.28 8.49
N LEU A 103 -1.96 3.56 9.10
CA LEU A 103 -2.11 2.11 8.99
C LEU A 103 -3.34 1.80 8.15
N LEU A 104 -3.20 0.90 7.19
CA LEU A 104 -4.30 0.32 6.43
C LEU A 104 -4.31 -1.18 6.73
N TYR A 105 -5.36 -1.67 7.37
CA TYR A 105 -5.37 -3.02 7.92
C TYR A 105 -6.66 -3.79 7.63
N SER A 106 -6.52 -5.12 7.55
CA SER A 106 -7.58 -6.06 7.25
C SER A 106 -8.47 -6.34 8.47
N PRO A 107 -9.66 -6.97 8.30
CA PRO A 107 -10.52 -7.31 9.43
C PRO A 107 -9.95 -8.41 10.34
N ASN A 108 -8.86 -9.07 9.93
CA ASN A 108 -8.20 -10.13 10.70
C ASN A 108 -7.16 -9.59 11.68
N THR A 109 -6.91 -8.27 11.66
CA THR A 109 -5.93 -7.62 12.52
C THR A 109 -6.48 -6.30 13.10
N THR A 110 -5.64 -5.50 13.75
CA THR A 110 -6.05 -4.27 14.45
C THR A 110 -5.10 -3.11 14.17
N SER A 111 -5.39 -1.93 14.70
CA SER A 111 -4.53 -0.73 14.61
C SER A 111 -3.16 -0.85 15.29
N SER A 112 -2.83 -2.00 15.87
CA SER A 112 -1.50 -2.34 16.41
C SER A 112 -0.83 -3.48 15.64
N CYS A 113 -1.16 -3.66 14.36
CA CYS A 113 -0.58 -4.71 13.52
C CYS A 113 0.88 -4.42 13.16
N ASP A 114 1.65 -5.49 12.98
CA ASP A 114 2.99 -5.41 12.37
C ASP A 114 2.84 -5.37 10.85
N THR A 115 3.72 -4.67 10.16
CA THR A 115 3.69 -4.60 8.69
C THR A 115 3.80 -5.97 8.05
N ASP A 116 2.74 -6.35 7.37
CA ASP A 116 2.63 -7.53 6.53
C ASP A 116 1.72 -7.19 5.35
N ASN A 117 2.25 -7.33 4.14
CA ASN A 117 1.49 -7.05 2.93
C ASN A 117 0.25 -7.95 2.74
N ALA A 118 0.08 -9.01 3.55
CA ALA A 118 -1.14 -9.78 3.60
C ALA A 118 -2.28 -9.04 4.31
N ASP A 119 -2.03 -8.31 5.39
CA ASP A 119 -3.10 -7.81 6.27
C ASP A 119 -2.86 -6.43 6.92
N CYS A 120 -1.67 -5.84 6.79
CA CYS A 120 -1.29 -4.60 7.44
C CYS A 120 -0.24 -3.80 6.65
N TYR A 121 -0.61 -2.59 6.23
CA TYR A 121 0.26 -1.66 5.52
C TYR A 121 0.49 -0.42 6.38
N GLU A 122 1.74 -0.03 6.56
CA GLU A 122 2.12 1.19 7.29
C GLU A 122 2.93 2.15 6.42
N ASN A 123 2.90 3.44 6.77
CA ASN A 123 3.74 4.45 6.11
C ASN A 123 5.10 4.71 6.79
N ASP A 124 5.28 4.24 8.03
CA ASP A 124 6.51 4.40 8.82
C ASP A 124 7.71 3.60 8.24
N GLY A 125 7.46 2.67 7.31
CA GLY A 125 8.45 1.79 6.66
C GLY A 125 8.94 2.23 5.27
N GLY A 126 8.61 3.45 4.81
CA GLY A 126 9.10 4.00 3.53
C GLY A 126 8.03 4.42 2.51
N VAL A 127 6.75 4.33 2.85
CA VAL A 127 5.69 4.97 2.07
C VAL A 127 5.59 6.44 2.50
N ALA A 128 5.98 7.35 1.62
CA ALA A 128 5.88 8.78 1.93
C ALA A 128 4.43 9.26 1.79
N CYS A 129 3.97 10.05 2.76
CA CYS A 129 2.75 10.84 2.62
C CYS A 129 3.10 12.21 2.05
N SER A 130 2.23 12.74 1.20
CA SER A 130 2.28 14.11 0.73
C SER A 130 1.39 15.00 1.59
N TYR A 131 1.80 16.24 1.78
CA TYR A 131 1.06 17.24 2.55
C TYR A 131 0.73 18.44 1.68
N THR A 132 -0.48 18.97 1.83
CA THR A 132 -0.89 20.23 1.20
C THR A 132 -1.53 21.14 2.24
N ASN A 133 -1.60 22.44 1.94
CA ASN A 133 -2.13 23.48 2.83
C ASN A 133 -1.36 23.70 4.14
N CYS A 134 -0.13 23.19 4.23
CA CYS A 134 0.76 23.46 5.35
C CYS A 134 2.11 24.00 4.85
N ALA A 135 2.17 25.29 4.49
CA ALA A 135 3.39 25.91 4.01
C ALA A 135 4.21 26.56 5.14
N GLY A 136 3.69 26.51 6.37
CA GLY A 136 4.25 27.16 7.56
C GLY A 136 3.61 28.52 7.84
N GLY A 137 4.02 29.16 8.94
CA GLY A 137 3.45 30.44 9.37
C GLY A 137 2.23 30.26 10.29
N THR A 138 1.06 30.71 9.85
CA THR A 138 -0.21 30.66 10.63
C THR A 138 -1.17 29.57 10.15
N ASP A 139 -0.71 28.66 9.30
CA ASP A 139 -1.52 27.56 8.78
C ASP A 139 -1.83 26.57 9.92
N THR A 140 -3.11 26.36 10.19
CA THR A 140 -3.59 25.44 11.24
C THR A 140 -4.30 24.21 10.66
N VAL A 141 -4.40 24.08 9.33
CA VAL A 141 -5.11 22.97 8.68
C VAL A 141 -4.26 22.45 7.53
N ALA A 142 -4.11 21.14 7.44
CA ALA A 142 -3.37 20.49 6.36
C ALA A 142 -4.14 19.28 5.84
N ASN A 143 -3.92 18.94 4.57
CA ASN A 143 -4.34 17.65 4.04
C ASN A 143 -3.13 16.73 3.95
N TYR A 144 -3.37 15.43 4.16
CA TYR A 144 -2.39 14.38 3.95
C TYR A 144 -2.90 13.38 2.91
N GLU A 145 -1.99 12.78 2.15
CA GLU A 145 -2.30 11.64 1.27
C GLU A 145 -1.11 10.68 1.24
N CYS A 146 -1.38 9.41 1.55
CA CYS A 146 -0.41 8.32 1.57
C CYS A 146 -0.78 7.27 0.52
N GLN A 147 0.21 6.79 -0.23
CA GLN A 147 -0.01 5.86 -1.35
C GLN A 147 0.51 4.46 -1.01
N PHE A 148 -0.38 3.47 -0.94
CA PHE A 148 -0.02 2.08 -0.69
C PHE A 148 -0.09 1.24 -1.97
N ALA A 149 0.89 0.35 -2.14
CA ALA A 149 0.91 -0.65 -3.21
C ALA A 149 0.33 -1.98 -2.71
N LEU A 150 -1.00 -2.06 -2.70
CA LEU A 150 -1.74 -3.21 -2.23
C LEU A 150 -1.42 -4.45 -3.07
N GLN A 151 -0.98 -5.53 -2.43
CA GLN A 151 -0.60 -6.78 -3.09
C GLN A 151 -1.83 -7.60 -3.46
N TYR A 152 -1.77 -8.32 -4.59
CA TYR A 152 -2.85 -9.23 -5.03
C TYR A 152 -3.19 -10.34 -4.04
N TYR A 153 -2.34 -10.61 -3.05
CA TYR A 153 -2.54 -11.64 -2.03
C TYR A 153 -3.04 -11.08 -0.69
N ALA A 154 -3.32 -9.78 -0.62
CA ALA A 154 -3.90 -9.15 0.58
C ALA A 154 -5.25 -9.80 0.95
N ASP A 155 -5.47 -10.02 2.24
CA ASP A 155 -6.66 -10.63 2.81
C ASP A 155 -7.94 -9.95 2.30
N PRO A 156 -8.90 -10.68 1.70
CA PRO A 156 -10.19 -10.10 1.36
C PRO A 156 -10.98 -9.76 2.64
N GLY A 157 -11.90 -8.81 2.55
CA GLY A 157 -12.76 -8.39 3.66
C GLY A 157 -12.81 -6.88 3.84
N ASP A 158 -13.32 -6.41 4.98
CA ASP A 158 -13.54 -4.99 5.24
C ASP A 158 -12.29 -4.34 5.85
N TRP A 159 -11.57 -3.58 5.04
CA TRP A 159 -10.34 -2.90 5.43
C TRP A 159 -10.63 -1.55 6.07
N THR A 160 -9.81 -1.19 7.05
CA THR A 160 -9.92 0.07 7.82
C THR A 160 -8.61 0.84 7.72
N ALA A 161 -8.70 2.16 7.58
CA ALA A 161 -7.55 3.03 7.72
C ALA A 161 -7.54 3.66 9.11
N TYR A 162 -6.41 3.62 9.79
CA TYR A 162 -6.20 4.26 11.09
C TYR A 162 -5.06 5.27 10.97
N VAL A 163 -5.34 6.49 11.39
CA VAL A 163 -4.45 7.63 11.20
C VAL A 163 -4.05 8.18 12.55
N THR A 164 -2.78 8.54 12.69
CA THR A 164 -2.21 9.19 13.87
C THR A 164 -1.52 10.48 13.44
N ALA A 165 -1.89 11.60 14.06
CA ALA A 165 -1.21 12.88 13.91
C ALA A 165 -0.45 13.19 15.20
N ASN A 166 0.82 13.60 15.09
CA ASN A 166 1.69 13.86 16.23
C ASN A 166 2.26 15.28 16.17
N ASP A 167 2.05 16.06 17.23
CA ASP A 167 2.73 17.33 17.49
C ASP A 167 3.61 17.17 18.75
N GLY A 168 4.79 16.59 18.57
CA GLY A 168 5.72 16.34 19.68
C GLY A 168 5.23 15.26 20.64
N THR A 169 4.73 15.69 21.80
CA THR A 169 4.16 14.81 22.83
C THR A 169 2.63 14.73 22.77
N ALA A 170 2.00 15.61 22.00
CA ALA A 170 0.57 15.57 21.78
C ALA A 170 0.26 14.69 20.57
N THR A 171 -0.75 13.84 20.68
CA THR A 171 -1.08 12.86 19.64
C THR A 171 -2.58 12.67 19.58
N SER A 172 -3.11 12.60 18.36
CA SER A 172 -4.50 12.28 18.08
C SER A 172 -4.60 11.14 17.08
N THR A 173 -5.70 10.40 17.14
CA THR A 173 -5.92 9.22 16.32
C THR A 173 -7.35 9.19 15.79
N ALA A 174 -7.57 8.68 14.58
CA ALA A 174 -8.89 8.48 14.01
C ALA A 174 -8.90 7.30 13.03
N ASP A 175 -10.02 6.59 12.97
CA ASP A 175 -10.31 5.59 11.94
C ASP A 175 -11.02 6.23 10.74
N SER A 176 -10.98 5.54 9.59
CA SER A 176 -11.86 5.82 8.46
C SER A 176 -13.32 5.73 8.88
N SER A 177 -14.12 6.67 8.37
CA SER A 177 -15.54 6.74 8.73
C SER A 177 -16.35 5.54 8.24
N ASN A 178 -15.86 4.89 7.18
CA ASN A 178 -16.36 3.63 6.65
C ASN A 178 -15.21 2.62 6.50
N THR A 179 -15.57 1.35 6.39
CA THR A 179 -14.66 0.30 5.93
C THR A 179 -14.76 0.14 4.41
N THR A 180 -13.65 -0.20 3.76
CA THR A 180 -13.60 -0.49 2.32
C THR A 180 -13.46 -1.99 2.10
N THR A 181 -14.40 -2.62 1.40
CA THR A 181 -14.34 -4.06 1.14
C THR A 181 -13.29 -4.37 0.07
N LEU A 182 -12.26 -5.13 0.42
CA LEU A 182 -11.33 -5.72 -0.52
C LEU A 182 -11.93 -7.01 -1.12
N ALA A 183 -12.17 -6.99 -2.42
CA ALA A 183 -12.82 -8.09 -3.11
C ALA A 183 -11.93 -9.34 -3.16
N GLU A 184 -12.58 -10.50 -3.11
CA GLU A 184 -11.96 -11.77 -3.46
C GLU A 184 -11.69 -11.82 -4.96
N ILE A 185 -10.48 -12.22 -5.33
CA ILE A 185 -10.08 -12.43 -6.71
C ILE A 185 -9.47 -13.82 -6.87
N THR A 186 -9.81 -14.45 -7.99
CA THR A 186 -9.15 -15.68 -8.45
C THR A 186 -8.27 -15.36 -9.66
N GLY A 187 -7.13 -16.01 -9.76
CA GLY A 187 -6.26 -15.93 -10.92
C GLY A 187 -5.21 -17.03 -10.89
N ILE A 188 -4.90 -17.59 -12.05
CA ILE A 188 -3.87 -18.61 -12.20
C ILE A 188 -2.87 -18.19 -13.27
N SER A 189 -1.58 -18.42 -13.02
CA SER A 189 -0.57 -18.38 -14.08
C SER A 189 -0.07 -19.79 -14.36
N LEU A 190 0.02 -20.13 -15.64
CA LEU A 190 0.59 -21.39 -16.11
C LEU A 190 2.00 -21.14 -16.64
N SER A 191 2.92 -22.05 -16.35
CA SER A 191 4.26 -22.08 -16.95
C SER A 191 4.63 -23.50 -17.36
N GLY A 192 5.35 -23.60 -18.48
CA GLY A 192 5.68 -24.89 -19.10
C GLY A 192 4.77 -25.20 -20.30
N SER A 193 5.04 -26.33 -20.93
CA SER A 193 4.23 -26.87 -22.02
C SER A 193 4.15 -28.38 -21.87
N ILE A 194 3.13 -28.98 -22.47
CA ILE A 194 2.93 -30.43 -22.44
C ILE A 194 3.47 -31.00 -23.74
N ASN A 195 4.52 -31.81 -23.60
CA ASN A 195 5.17 -32.57 -24.64
C ASN A 195 5.28 -34.02 -24.19
N TYR A 196 4.45 -34.87 -24.79
CA TYR A 196 4.41 -36.31 -24.49
C TYR A 196 5.59 -37.10 -25.08
N GLY A 197 6.46 -36.46 -25.87
CA GLY A 197 7.56 -37.10 -26.57
C GLY A 197 7.09 -38.01 -27.71
N GLY A 198 7.95 -38.94 -28.13
CA GLY A 198 7.59 -39.97 -29.10
C GLY A 198 6.82 -41.12 -28.42
N VAL A 199 5.58 -41.36 -28.85
CA VAL A 199 4.74 -42.46 -28.36
C VAL A 199 4.43 -43.40 -29.53
N SER A 200 4.62 -44.72 -29.33
CA SER A 200 4.28 -45.71 -30.35
C SER A 200 2.77 -45.86 -30.49
N LEU A 201 2.29 -46.33 -31.65
CA LEU A 201 0.88 -46.72 -31.81
C LEU A 201 0.49 -47.79 -30.78
N GLY A 202 -0.65 -47.60 -30.12
CA GLY A 202 -1.09 -48.44 -29.00
C GLY A 202 -0.26 -48.29 -27.72
N GLY A 203 0.75 -47.42 -27.73
CA GLY A 203 1.62 -47.14 -26.59
C GLY A 203 1.07 -46.03 -25.69
N THR A 204 1.65 -45.92 -24.51
CA THR A 204 1.36 -44.87 -23.53
C THR A 204 2.62 -44.10 -23.21
N SER A 205 2.54 -42.78 -23.14
CA SER A 205 3.68 -41.95 -22.75
C SER A 205 4.06 -42.15 -21.28
N THR A 206 5.29 -41.85 -20.92
CA THR A 206 5.72 -41.78 -19.51
C THR A 206 5.54 -40.36 -18.97
N ILE A 207 5.34 -40.24 -17.66
CA ILE A 207 5.41 -38.93 -16.99
C ILE A 207 6.88 -38.49 -16.96
N GLY A 208 7.16 -37.30 -17.50
CA GLY A 208 8.50 -36.72 -17.55
C GLY A 208 8.47 -35.21 -17.41
N THR A 209 9.66 -34.59 -17.46
CA THR A 209 9.81 -33.13 -17.36
C THR A 209 9.08 -32.38 -18.47
N GLY A 210 8.94 -32.98 -19.65
CA GLY A 210 8.19 -32.42 -20.77
C GLY A 210 6.67 -32.52 -20.63
N SER A 211 6.13 -33.37 -19.75
CA SER A 211 4.68 -33.55 -19.58
C SER A 211 4.17 -32.99 -18.25
N THR A 212 4.81 -31.93 -17.77
CA THR A 212 4.46 -31.24 -16.52
C THR A 212 4.17 -29.77 -16.80
N ILE A 213 3.06 -29.25 -16.27
CA ILE A 213 2.82 -27.80 -16.21
C ILE A 213 2.83 -27.35 -14.76
N SER A 214 3.46 -26.20 -14.51
CA SER A 214 3.44 -25.57 -13.20
C SER A 214 2.37 -24.48 -13.18
N MET A 215 1.65 -24.42 -12.08
CA MET A 215 0.50 -23.58 -11.84
C MET A 215 0.80 -22.74 -10.60
N SER A 216 0.44 -21.45 -10.62
CA SER A 216 0.64 -20.55 -9.47
C SER A 216 -0.62 -19.76 -9.18
N ASN A 217 -0.95 -19.63 -7.89
CA ASN A 217 -2.03 -18.80 -7.40
C ASN A 217 -1.66 -17.33 -7.62
N LYS A 218 -2.54 -16.60 -8.30
CA LYS A 218 -2.47 -15.16 -8.54
C LYS A 218 -3.69 -14.43 -7.95
N GLY A 219 -4.56 -15.12 -7.23
CA GLY A 219 -5.63 -14.57 -6.42
C GLY A 219 -5.23 -14.32 -4.96
N ASN A 220 -6.18 -13.80 -4.18
CA ASN A 220 -6.09 -13.61 -2.72
C ASN A 220 -6.91 -14.63 -1.92
N VAL A 221 -7.38 -15.69 -2.56
CA VAL A 221 -8.11 -16.79 -1.91
C VAL A 221 -7.46 -18.12 -2.23
N THR A 222 -7.80 -19.15 -1.45
CA THR A 222 -7.46 -20.53 -1.78
C THR A 222 -8.19 -20.94 -3.06
N GLU A 223 -7.48 -21.58 -3.99
CA GLU A 223 -8.00 -21.95 -5.30
C GLU A 223 -7.95 -23.45 -5.56
N ASP A 224 -8.98 -23.94 -6.24
CA ASP A 224 -9.00 -25.20 -6.95
C ASP A 224 -8.88 -24.98 -8.46
N TYR A 225 -8.76 -26.06 -9.23
CA TYR A 225 -8.63 -25.96 -10.67
C TYR A 225 -9.65 -26.79 -11.40
N ARG A 226 -9.98 -26.31 -12.60
CA ARG A 226 -10.70 -27.09 -13.60
C ARG A 226 -9.84 -27.36 -14.82
N PHE A 227 -9.85 -28.60 -15.28
CA PHE A 227 -9.17 -29.02 -16.49
C PHE A 227 -10.19 -29.42 -17.55
N SER A 228 -9.98 -28.93 -18.77
CA SER A 228 -10.64 -29.38 -20.00
C SER A 228 -9.66 -29.33 -21.16
N GLY A 229 -9.99 -29.98 -22.26
CA GLY A 229 -9.20 -29.84 -23.48
C GLY A 229 -9.95 -30.18 -24.75
N SER A 230 -9.19 -30.26 -25.83
CA SER A 230 -9.67 -30.67 -27.14
C SER A 230 -9.09 -32.02 -27.53
N ASN A 231 -9.72 -32.67 -28.52
CA ASN A 231 -9.05 -33.71 -29.28
C ASN A 231 -7.73 -33.16 -29.86
N MET A 232 -6.74 -34.03 -30.04
CA MET A 232 -5.50 -33.68 -30.71
C MET A 232 -5.58 -34.00 -32.19
N THR A 233 -5.37 -33.01 -33.04
CA THR A 233 -5.28 -33.17 -34.50
C THR A 233 -3.86 -33.57 -34.86
N CYS A 234 -3.72 -34.68 -35.57
CA CYS A 234 -2.45 -35.19 -36.06
C CYS A 234 -2.31 -34.97 -37.57
N ASP A 235 -1.11 -35.18 -38.13
CA ASP A 235 -0.91 -35.13 -39.59
C ASP A 235 -1.82 -36.14 -40.30
N VAL A 236 -2.03 -37.29 -39.67
CA VAL A 236 -3.08 -38.26 -40.03
C VAL A 236 -3.92 -38.55 -38.80
N GLY A 237 -5.24 -38.39 -38.92
CA GLY A 237 -6.19 -38.79 -37.89
C GLY A 237 -6.30 -37.84 -36.69
N THR A 238 -6.85 -38.36 -35.60
CA THR A 238 -7.17 -37.59 -34.40
C THR A 238 -7.03 -38.49 -33.17
N VAL A 239 -6.49 -37.94 -32.08
CA VAL A 239 -6.48 -38.58 -30.77
C VAL A 239 -7.58 -37.94 -29.92
N ASP A 240 -8.48 -38.76 -29.38
CA ASP A 240 -9.59 -38.29 -28.54
C ASP A 240 -9.07 -37.61 -27.26
N VAL A 241 -9.75 -36.55 -26.80
CA VAL A 241 -9.41 -35.82 -25.57
C VAL A 241 -9.32 -36.76 -24.35
N GLY A 242 -10.16 -37.79 -24.29
CA GLY A 242 -10.16 -38.78 -23.22
C GLY A 242 -8.95 -39.71 -23.21
N GLN A 243 -8.10 -39.66 -24.24
CA GLN A 243 -6.80 -40.35 -24.24
C GLN A 243 -5.70 -39.53 -23.54
N GLN A 244 -5.97 -38.26 -23.22
CA GLN A 244 -5.08 -37.45 -22.41
C GLN A 244 -5.50 -37.59 -20.95
N HIS A 245 -4.57 -37.97 -20.10
CA HIS A 245 -4.80 -38.21 -18.69
C HIS A 245 -3.89 -37.31 -17.84
N TYR A 246 -4.40 -36.86 -16.70
CA TYR A 246 -3.69 -35.95 -15.82
C TYR A 246 -3.81 -36.31 -14.34
N ALA A 247 -2.85 -35.84 -13.56
CA ALA A 247 -2.95 -35.76 -12.11
C ALA A 247 -2.51 -34.37 -11.65
N SER A 248 -3.21 -33.81 -10.67
CA SER A 248 -2.84 -32.60 -9.95
C SER A 248 -2.84 -32.92 -8.45
N GLY A 249 -1.79 -32.57 -7.72
CA GLY A 249 -1.71 -32.95 -6.30
C GLY A 249 -0.30 -33.37 -5.87
N LEU A 250 0.07 -32.97 -4.65
CA LEU A 250 1.40 -33.07 -4.06
C LEU A 250 1.82 -34.52 -3.78
N GLY A 251 2.94 -34.93 -4.39
CA GLY A 251 3.76 -36.06 -3.97
C GLY A 251 3.42 -37.42 -4.59
N GLY A 252 4.46 -38.18 -4.93
CA GLY A 252 4.33 -39.58 -5.38
C GLY A 252 4.12 -39.79 -6.88
N ILE A 253 3.66 -38.77 -7.62
CA ILE A 253 3.56 -38.86 -9.08
C ILE A 253 4.96 -38.83 -9.70
N ASN A 254 5.30 -39.91 -10.39
CA ASN A 254 6.58 -40.08 -11.08
C ASN A 254 6.40 -40.90 -12.36
N SER A 255 7.49 -41.19 -13.07
CA SER A 255 7.48 -41.93 -14.33
C SER A 255 6.91 -43.35 -14.25
N SER A 256 6.79 -43.93 -13.05
CA SER A 256 6.19 -45.26 -12.82
C SER A 256 4.68 -45.21 -12.51
N THR A 257 4.07 -44.02 -12.43
CA THR A 257 2.63 -43.88 -12.21
C THR A 257 1.85 -44.50 -13.36
N ALA A 258 0.89 -45.35 -13.04
CA ALA A 258 0.08 -46.03 -14.05
C ALA A 258 -0.91 -45.05 -14.68
N TYR A 259 -1.03 -45.06 -16.01
CA TYR A 259 -1.99 -44.24 -16.75
C TYR A 259 -3.44 -44.40 -16.25
N ALA A 260 -3.82 -45.62 -15.88
CA ALA A 260 -5.15 -45.94 -15.37
C ALA A 260 -5.47 -45.33 -13.99
N SER A 261 -4.47 -44.84 -13.23
CA SER A 261 -4.71 -44.13 -11.96
C SER A 261 -4.83 -42.62 -12.12
N LEU A 262 -4.70 -42.10 -13.34
CA LEU A 262 -4.85 -40.69 -13.67
C LEU A 262 -6.29 -40.36 -14.10
N TYR A 263 -6.66 -39.09 -14.02
CA TYR A 263 -7.97 -38.61 -14.47
C TYR A 263 -7.98 -38.41 -15.98
N ALA A 264 -8.97 -39.00 -16.67
CA ALA A 264 -9.19 -38.75 -18.08
C ALA A 264 -9.63 -37.29 -18.32
N LEU A 265 -9.01 -36.61 -19.27
CA LEU A 265 -9.39 -35.26 -19.66
C LEU A 265 -10.69 -35.28 -20.47
N GLY A 266 -11.62 -34.39 -20.14
CA GLY A 266 -12.85 -34.19 -20.89
C GLY A 266 -12.80 -32.93 -21.76
N SER A 267 -13.73 -32.85 -22.71
CA SER A 267 -14.05 -31.58 -23.39
C SER A 267 -14.78 -30.59 -22.48
N SER A 268 -15.46 -31.09 -21.45
CA SER A 268 -16.05 -30.29 -20.38
C SER A 268 -15.08 -30.15 -19.20
N ALA A 269 -15.07 -28.98 -18.59
CA ALA A 269 -14.27 -28.67 -17.42
C ALA A 269 -14.62 -29.59 -16.23
N SER A 270 -13.62 -30.28 -15.71
CA SER A 270 -13.72 -31.13 -14.52
C SER A 270 -12.94 -30.49 -13.37
N THR A 271 -13.58 -30.34 -12.20
CA THR A 271 -12.92 -29.78 -11.00
C THR A 271 -12.05 -30.84 -10.35
N VAL A 272 -10.84 -30.43 -9.96
CA VAL A 272 -9.99 -31.19 -9.04
C VAL A 272 -9.69 -30.35 -7.81
N GLN A 273 -10.00 -30.92 -6.65
CA GLN A 273 -9.67 -30.31 -5.37
C GLN A 273 -8.15 -30.28 -5.22
N HIS A 274 -7.61 -29.09 -5.02
CA HIS A 274 -6.19 -28.89 -4.79
C HIS A 274 -5.91 -28.05 -3.55
N ASP A 275 -6.83 -27.16 -3.16
CA ASP A 275 -6.67 -26.24 -2.05
C ASP A 275 -5.34 -25.47 -2.14
N MET A 276 -5.03 -24.95 -3.32
CA MET A 276 -3.83 -24.14 -3.50
C MET A 276 -4.01 -22.85 -2.69
N ALA A 277 -3.28 -22.73 -1.60
CA ALA A 277 -3.26 -21.52 -0.77
C ALA A 277 -2.98 -20.27 -1.63
N LYS A 278 -3.36 -19.10 -1.17
CA LYS A 278 -2.88 -17.85 -1.77
C LYS A 278 -1.38 -17.65 -1.54
N ALA A 279 -0.76 -16.73 -2.28
CA ALA A 279 0.63 -16.36 -2.05
C ALA A 279 0.82 -15.61 -0.72
N THR A 280 2.06 -15.54 -0.27
CA THR A 280 2.49 -14.71 0.89
C THR A 280 3.62 -13.78 0.46
N ALA A 281 4.01 -12.85 1.33
CA ALA A 281 5.16 -11.99 1.09
C ALA A 281 6.46 -12.76 0.84
N SER A 282 6.63 -13.93 1.48
CA SER A 282 7.86 -14.74 1.40
C SER A 282 7.79 -15.91 0.42
N ALA A 283 6.61 -16.33 -0.01
CA ALA A 283 6.45 -17.54 -0.81
C ALA A 283 5.32 -17.43 -1.84
N GLN A 284 5.63 -17.83 -3.08
CA GLN A 284 4.61 -18.05 -4.10
C GLN A 284 3.88 -19.36 -3.81
N SER A 285 2.57 -19.36 -4.00
CA SER A 285 1.80 -20.59 -3.99
C SER A 285 1.83 -21.22 -5.37
N THR A 286 2.40 -22.42 -5.45
CA THR A 286 2.63 -23.13 -6.71
C THR A 286 2.37 -24.61 -6.56
N THR A 287 2.00 -25.23 -7.67
CA THR A 287 1.85 -26.68 -7.77
C THR A 287 2.06 -27.13 -9.22
N SER A 288 2.04 -28.44 -9.44
CA SER A 288 2.22 -29.02 -10.77
C SER A 288 1.10 -29.98 -11.11
N SER A 289 0.79 -30.06 -12.41
CA SER A 289 0.03 -31.19 -12.96
C SER A 289 0.89 -31.97 -13.93
N TYR A 290 0.66 -33.28 -13.94
CA TYR A 290 1.44 -34.27 -14.65
C TYR A 290 0.55 -34.98 -15.66
N TRP A 291 1.07 -35.18 -16.87
CA TRP A 291 0.27 -35.59 -18.02
C TRP A 291 0.83 -36.86 -18.66
N GLN A 292 -0.08 -37.72 -19.11
CA GLN A 292 0.19 -38.86 -19.98
C GLN A 292 -0.82 -38.92 -21.12
N ILE A 293 -0.45 -39.61 -22.20
CA ILE A 293 -1.35 -39.90 -23.31
C ILE A 293 -1.21 -41.35 -23.76
N THR A 294 -2.31 -41.97 -24.18
CA THR A 294 -2.30 -43.23 -24.91
C THR A 294 -2.65 -42.99 -26.38
N LEU A 295 -1.87 -43.54 -27.31
CA LEU A 295 -2.18 -43.42 -28.73
C LEU A 295 -3.03 -44.61 -29.23
N PRO A 296 -3.97 -44.39 -30.16
CA PRO A 296 -4.64 -45.48 -30.86
C PRO A 296 -3.66 -46.46 -31.52
N SER A 297 -4.04 -47.73 -31.65
CA SER A 297 -3.21 -48.76 -32.27
C SER A 297 -3.06 -48.60 -33.80
N ASN A 298 -3.88 -47.76 -34.41
CA ASN A 298 -3.86 -47.44 -35.84
C ASN A 298 -4.52 -46.08 -36.10
N GLY A 299 -4.48 -45.62 -37.35
CA GLY A 299 -5.27 -44.45 -37.78
C GLY A 299 -4.71 -43.08 -37.37
N VAL A 300 -3.55 -43.03 -36.70
CA VAL A 300 -2.85 -41.79 -36.39
C VAL A 300 -1.39 -41.82 -36.85
N SER A 301 -0.85 -40.67 -37.26
CA SER A 301 0.60 -40.50 -37.51
C SER A 301 1.01 -39.03 -37.48
N GLY A 302 2.31 -38.80 -37.37
CA GLY A 302 2.90 -37.46 -37.43
C GLY A 302 2.77 -36.68 -36.12
N THR A 303 2.75 -35.35 -36.20
CA THR A 303 2.67 -34.48 -35.02
C THR A 303 1.22 -34.25 -34.63
N CYS A 304 0.87 -34.61 -33.39
CA CYS A 304 -0.45 -34.35 -32.83
C CYS A 304 -0.43 -33.07 -31.97
N THR A 305 -1.38 -32.16 -32.18
CA THR A 305 -1.53 -30.93 -31.39
C THR A 305 -2.95 -30.76 -30.89
N GLY A 306 -3.08 -30.30 -29.65
CA GLY A 306 -4.37 -30.02 -29.02
C GLY A 306 -4.24 -28.89 -28.01
N THR A 307 -5.36 -28.54 -27.38
CA THR A 307 -5.40 -27.49 -26.36
C THR A 307 -5.83 -28.08 -25.03
N ILE A 308 -5.21 -27.59 -23.96
CA ILE A 308 -5.62 -27.83 -22.58
C ILE A 308 -5.91 -26.46 -21.97
N THR A 309 -7.05 -26.36 -21.31
CA THR A 309 -7.49 -25.17 -20.60
C THR A 309 -7.52 -25.50 -19.13
N VAL A 310 -6.84 -24.66 -18.34
CA VAL A 310 -6.90 -24.68 -16.88
C VAL A 310 -7.58 -23.42 -16.42
N THR A 311 -8.56 -23.55 -15.53
CA THR A 311 -9.26 -22.41 -14.93
C THR A 311 -9.16 -22.50 -13.42
N GLY A 312 -8.62 -21.45 -12.78
CA GLY A 312 -8.66 -21.30 -11.33
C GLY A 312 -10.08 -20.95 -10.87
N ILE A 313 -10.52 -21.57 -9.80
CA ILE A 313 -11.80 -21.28 -9.14
C ILE A 313 -11.54 -21.15 -7.64
N LYS A 314 -12.37 -20.40 -6.93
CA LYS A 314 -12.32 -20.36 -5.47
C LYS A 314 -12.59 -21.76 -4.92
N SER A 315 -11.76 -22.22 -3.98
CA SER A 315 -12.01 -23.47 -3.24
C SER A 315 -13.25 -23.32 -2.34
N VAL A 316 -14.02 -24.40 -2.22
CA VAL A 316 -15.31 -24.44 -1.51
C VAL A 316 -15.17 -25.07 -0.13
#